data_AF-A0A4R4QFV5-F1
#
_entry.id   AF-A0A4R4QFV5-F1
#
_cell.length_a   1.000
_cell.length_b   1.000
_cell.length_c   1.000
_cell.angle_alpha   90.00
_cell.angle_beta   90.00
_cell.angle_gamma   90.00
#
_symmetry.space_group_name_H-M   'P 1'
#
loop_
_entity.id
_entity.type
_entity.pdbx_description
1 polymer ?
#
loop_
_entity_poly.entity_id
_entity_poly.type
_entity_poly.pdbx_seq_one_letter_code
_entity_poly.pdbx_strand_id
1 'polypeptide(L)' 'MPKQSDKAAVLTTRHALICLIAMLVGAAAGGLLYLATESVPLAVLTGGASFVKAWQFLDSVIG' A
#
# COMPACT_ATOMS: atom_id res chain seq x y z
N MET A 1 -24.22 -18.73 -23.08
CA MET A 1 -23.86 -17.68 -22.09
C MET A 1 -22.77 -18.20 -21.17
N PRO A 2 -21.49 -17.83 -21.34
CA PRO A 2 -20.47 -18.05 -20.33
C PRO A 2 -20.10 -16.75 -19.60
N LYS A 3 -20.42 -16.77 -18.30
CA LYS A 3 -19.66 -16.29 -17.14
C LYS A 3 -18.96 -14.93 -17.22
N GLN A 4 -19.63 -13.98 -16.59
CA GLN A 4 -19.18 -12.77 -15.91
C GLN A 4 -17.99 -13.02 -14.93
N SER A 5 -16.87 -13.58 -15.39
CA SER A 5 -15.72 -14.00 -14.57
C SER A 5 -14.37 -13.45 -15.07
N ASP A 6 -14.36 -12.43 -15.95
CA ASP A 6 -13.14 -11.83 -16.47
C ASP A 6 -12.86 -10.42 -15.93
N LYS A 7 -13.88 -9.70 -15.44
CA LYS A 7 -13.68 -8.32 -14.95
C LYS A 7 -13.09 -8.23 -13.54
N ALA A 8 -13.16 -9.32 -12.75
CA ALA A 8 -12.67 -9.38 -11.37
C ALA A 8 -11.26 -10.00 -11.25
N ALA A 9 -10.80 -10.77 -12.25
CA ALA A 9 -9.42 -11.28 -12.32
C ALA A 9 -8.39 -10.19 -12.68
N VAL A 10 -8.88 -9.00 -13.04
CA VAL A 10 -8.13 -7.88 -13.62
C VAL A 10 -8.07 -6.68 -12.66
N LEU A 11 -8.10 -6.90 -11.35
CA LEU A 11 -7.17 -6.13 -10.50
C LEU A 11 -5.79 -6.65 -10.88
N THR A 12 -5.17 -6.00 -11.88
CA THR A 12 -3.94 -6.45 -12.54
C THR A 12 -2.94 -6.94 -11.50
N THR A 13 -2.28 -8.08 -11.69
CA THR A 13 -1.25 -8.59 -10.75
C THR A 13 -0.25 -7.50 -10.34
N ARG A 14 0.04 -6.58 -11.26
CA ARG A 14 0.75 -5.31 -11.04
C ARG A 14 0.16 -4.48 -9.89
N HIS A 15 -1.12 -4.12 -9.94
CA HIS A 15 -1.78 -3.34 -8.89
C HIS A 15 -1.78 -4.07 -7.54
N ALA A 16 -2.01 -5.38 -7.54
CA ALA A 16 -1.95 -6.18 -6.31
C ALA A 16 -0.53 -6.15 -5.69
N LEU A 17 0.50 -6.29 -6.51
CA LEU A 17 1.90 -6.23 -6.07
C LEU A 17 2.28 -4.84 -5.54
N ILE A 18 1.90 -3.78 -6.27
CA ILE A 18 2.15 -2.38 -5.87
C ILE A 18 1.46 -2.09 -4.53
N CYS A 19 0.20 -2.50 -4.35
CA CYS A 19 -0.52 -2.37 -3.08
C CYS A 19 0.18 -3.12 -1.94
N LEU A 20 0.62 -4.36 -2.19
CA LEU A 20 1.28 -5.17 -1.17
C LEU A 20 2.60 -4.54 -0.71
N ILE A 21 3.42 -4.04 -1.64
CA ILE A 21 4.68 -3.35 -1.31
C ILE A 21 4.40 -2.04 -0.58
N ALA A 22 3.44 -1.24 -1.05
CA ALA A 22 3.06 0.00 -0.38
C ALA A 22 2.58 -0.25 1.06
N MET A 23 1.84 -1.34 1.29
CA MET A 23 1.37 -1.75 2.62
C MET A 23 2.53 -2.10 3.54
N LEU A 24 3.53 -2.84 3.05
CA LEU A 24 4.74 -3.15 3.81
C LEU A 24 5.52 -1.89 4.20
N VAL A 25 5.64 -0.93 3.27
CA VAL A 25 6.31 0.36 3.54
C VAL A 25 5.56 1.17 4.58
N GLY A 26 4.24 1.28 4.46
CA GLY A 26 3.40 1.97 5.44
C GLY A 26 3.47 1.34 6.83
N ALA A 27 3.42 0.01 6.90
CA ALA A 27 3.53 -0.73 8.16
C ALA A 27 4.91 -0.58 8.80
N ALA A 28 5.99 -0.64 8.02
CA ALA A 28 7.35 -0.45 8.52
C ALA A 28 7.56 0.98 9.03
N ALA A 29 7.14 1.99 8.26
CA ALA A 29 7.27 3.40 8.64
C ALA A 29 6.45 3.74 9.89
N GLY A 30 5.19 3.31 9.95
CA GLY A 30 4.34 3.48 11.12
C GLY A 30 4.86 2.73 12.35
N GLY A 31 5.30 1.49 12.18
CA GLY A 31 5.87 0.68 13.26
C GLY A 31 7.15 1.28 13.83
N LEU A 32 8.08 1.72 12.98
CA LEU A 32 9.30 2.42 13.41
C LEU A 32 8.96 3.71 14.16
N LEU A 33 8.00 4.49 13.66
CA LEU A 33 7.62 5.73 14.34
C LEU A 33 6.91 5.46 15.67
N TYR A 34 6.07 4.43 15.74
CA TYR A 34 5.45 4.02 16.99
C TYR A 34 6.51 3.64 18.03
N LEU A 35 7.51 2.84 17.65
CA LEU A 35 8.62 2.47 18.52
C LEU A 35 9.46 3.67 18.96
N ALA A 36 9.57 4.70 18.10
CA ALA A 36 10.35 5.90 18.41
C ALA A 36 9.60 6.93 19.26
N THR A 37 8.27 6.99 19.18
CA THR A 37 7.47 8.09 19.75
C THR A 37 6.38 7.63 20.73
N GLU A 38 6.16 6.31 20.84
CA GLU A 38 5.08 5.66 21.60
C GLU A 38 3.67 6.19 21.27
N SER A 39 3.54 6.93 20.17
CA SER A 39 2.34 7.69 19.82
C SER A 39 1.59 7.02 18.69
N VAL A 40 0.56 6.25 19.05
CA VAL A 40 -0.33 5.56 18.10
C VAL A 40 -0.89 6.47 17.00
N PRO A 41 -1.43 7.68 17.28
CA PRO A 41 -2.00 8.52 16.22
C PRO A 41 -0.95 9.01 15.21
N LEU A 42 0.27 9.30 15.68
CA LEU A 42 1.38 9.68 14.80
C LEU A 42 1.82 8.50 13.92
N ALA A 43 1.93 7.30 14.50
CA ALA A 43 2.27 6.09 13.76
C ALA A 43 1.27 5.79 12.63
N VAL A 44 -0.03 5.96 12.88
CA VAL A 44 -1.07 5.75 11.86
C VAL A 44 -1.01 6.81 10.77
N LEU A 45 -0.84 8.08 11.14
CA LEU A 45 -0.71 9.18 10.18
C LEU A 45 0.51 8.99 9.27
N THR A 46 1.66 8.68 9.85
CA THR A 46 2.89 8.46 9.09
C THR A 46 2.81 7.19 8.26
N GLY A 47 2.31 6.08 8.81
CA GLY A 47 2.12 4.85 8.04
C GLY A 47 1.18 5.04 6.85
N GLY A 48 0.07 5.76 7.02
CA GLY A 48 -0.85 6.12 5.95
C GLY A 48 -0.22 7.05 4.90
N ALA A 49 0.50 8.08 5.33
CA ALA A 49 1.20 9.00 4.42
C ALA A 49 2.28 8.28 3.60
N SER A 50 3.07 7.41 4.25
CA SER A 50 4.08 6.58 3.60
C SER A 50 3.46 5.58 2.63
N PHE A 51 2.31 4.98 2.96
CA PHE A 51 1.56 4.09 2.05
C PHE A 51 1.16 4.82 0.76
N VAL A 52 0.51 5.99 0.86
CA VAL A 52 0.04 6.74 -0.31
C VAL A 52 1.22 7.15 -1.20
N LYS A 53 2.31 7.62 -0.60
CA LYS A 53 3.52 8.00 -1.33
C LYS A 53 4.20 6.80 -2.00
N ALA A 54 4.31 5.67 -1.30
CA ALA A 54 4.87 4.45 -1.88
C ALA A 54 4.02 3.93 -3.04
N TRP A 55 2.69 3.92 -2.87
CA TRP A 55 1.76 3.51 -3.93
C TRP A 55 1.89 4.39 -5.18
N GLN A 56 1.87 5.72 -5.02
CA GLN A 56 2.07 6.68 -6.12
C GLN A 56 3.43 6.51 -6.81
N PHE A 57 4.48 6.31 -6.03
CA PHE A 57 5.83 6.13 -6.57
C PHE A 57 5.93 4.83 -7.39
N LEU A 58 5.48 3.70 -6.84
CA LEU A 58 5.53 2.42 -7.53
C LEU A 58 4.62 2.41 -8.77
N ASP A 59 3.45 3.04 -8.69
CA ASP A 59 2.57 3.16 -9.86
C ASP A 59 3.20 4.02 -10.97
N SER A 60 3.93 5.09 -10.60
CA SER A 60 4.67 5.91 -11.57
C SER A 60 5.91 5.22 -12.15
N VAL A 61 6.52 4.25 -11.45
CA VAL A 61 7.74 3.55 -11.92
C VAL A 61 7.38 2.35 -12.78
N ILE A 62 6.31 1.65 -12.44
CA ILE A 62 5.88 0.40 -13.10
C ILE A 62 4.82 0.70 -14.18
N GLY A 63 4.36 1.94 -14.29
CA GLY A 63 3.30 2.40 -15.20
C GLY A 63 3.85 3.16 -16.38
#